data_AF-A0A9J7ATY1-F1
#
_entry.id   AF-A0A9J7ATY1-F1
#
_cell.length_a   1.000
_cell.length_b   1.000
_cell.length_c   1.000
_cell.angle_alpha   90.00
_cell.angle_beta   90.00
_cell.angle_gamma   90.00
#
_symmetry.space_group_name_H-M   'P 1'
#
loop_
_entity.id
_entity.type
_entity.pdbx_description
1 polymer ?
#
loop_
_entity_poly.entity_id
_entity_poly.type
_entity_poly.pdbx_seq_one_letter_code
_entity_poly.pdbx_strand_id
1 'polypeptide(L)' 'MSRGMWILAALLAVIAFATIYQEEFGGGVERPWTACKESMVQQWLSGDCTPREGSRIKIQGQN' A
#
# COMPACT_ATOMS: atom_id res chain seq x y z
N MET A 1 -9.06 10.51 -32.06
CA MET A 1 -8.78 10.35 -30.61
C MET A 1 -7.33 10.75 -30.38
N SER A 2 -7.04 11.78 -29.58
CA SER A 2 -5.67 12.29 -29.45
C SER A 2 -4.76 11.26 -28.76
N ARG A 3 -3.47 11.24 -29.12
CA ARG A 3 -2.47 10.32 -28.50
C ARG A 3 -2.43 10.46 -26.97
N GLY A 4 -2.60 11.68 -26.46
CA GLY A 4 -2.67 11.94 -25.02
C GLY A 4 -3.86 11.28 -24.32
N MET A 5 -5.02 11.22 -24.98
CA MET A 5 -6.22 10.59 -24.40
C MET A 5 -6.08 9.07 -24.27
N TRP A 6 -5.36 8.43 -25.19
CA TRP A 6 -5.05 6.99 -25.11
C TRP A 6 -4.06 6.66 -24.00
N ILE A 7 -3.04 7.51 -23.79
CA ILE A 7 -2.08 7.35 -22.69
C ILE A 7 -2.81 7.48 -21.35
N LEU A 8 -3.70 8.47 -21.22
CA LEU A 8 -4.49 8.67 -20.01
C LEU A 8 -5.42 7.48 -19.74
N ALA A 9 -6.09 6.97 -20.78
CA ALA A 9 -6.94 5.80 -20.68
C ALA A 9 -6.16 4.54 -20.28
N ALA A 10 -4.96 4.34 -20.82
CA ALA A 10 -4.09 3.22 -20.45
C ALA A 10 -3.65 3.32 -18.98
N LEU A 11 -3.28 4.51 -18.51
CA LEU A 11 -2.93 4.77 -17.10
C LEU A 11 -4.09 4.46 -16.16
N LEU A 12 -5.29 4.95 -16.48
CA LEU A 12 -6.48 4.70 -15.67
C LEU A 12 -6.85 3.22 -15.66
N ALA A 13 -6.72 2.52 -16.78
CA ALA A 13 -6.93 1.08 -16.85
C ALA A 13 -5.97 0.34 -15.91
N VAL A 14 -4.66 0.64 -15.96
CA VAL A 14 -3.65 0.00 -15.10
C VAL A 14 -3.96 0.23 -13.61
N ILE A 15 -4.35 1.45 -13.22
CA ILE A 15 -4.71 1.75 -11.83
C ILE A 15 -5.96 0.98 -11.41
N ALA A 16 -7.00 0.94 -12.25
CA ALA A 16 -8.23 0.21 -11.97
C ALA A 16 -7.96 -1.30 -11.80
N PHE A 17 -7.15 -1.90 -12.68
CA PHE A 17 -6.75 -3.30 -12.55
C PHE A 17 -5.94 -3.55 -11.28
N ALA A 18 -5.01 -2.66 -10.93
CA ALA A 18 -4.25 -2.75 -9.69
C ALA A 18 -5.17 -2.72 -8.47
N THR A 19 -6.15 -1.81 -8.43
CA THR A 19 -7.12 -1.72 -7.32
C THR A 19 -7.96 -2.99 -7.19
N ILE A 20 -8.50 -3.50 -8.30
CA ILE A 20 -9.29 -4.74 -8.29
C ILE A 20 -8.45 -5.92 -7.79
N TYR A 21 -7.19 -6.03 -8.23
CA TYR A 21 -6.26 -7.05 -7.73
C TYR A 21 -5.99 -6.93 -6.22
N GLN A 22 -6.05 -5.73 -5.64
CA GLN A 22 -5.85 -5.56 -4.19
C GLN A 22 -7.09 -5.97 -3.40
N GLU A 23 -8.28 -5.69 -3.94
CA GLU A 23 -9.58 -5.99 -3.34
C GLU A 23 -9.91 -7.50 -3.43
N GLU A 24 -9.69 -8.11 -4.60
CA GLU A 24 -10.16 -9.47 -4.91
C GLU A 24 -9.26 -10.57 -4.31
N PHE A 25 -7.98 -10.27 -4.09
CA PHE A 25 -7.06 -11.19 -3.42
C PHE A 25 -7.06 -11.07 -1.89
N GLY A 26 -8.12 -10.49 -1.29
CA GLY A 26 -8.57 -10.67 0.11
C GLY A 26 -7.56 -10.43 1.24
N GLY A 27 -6.38 -9.95 0.89
CA GLY A 27 -5.16 -9.95 1.69
C GLY A 27 -3.96 -9.60 0.80
N GLY A 28 -4.18 -8.73 -0.20
CA GLY A 28 -3.15 -8.30 -1.14
C GLY A 28 -1.87 -7.83 -0.43
N VAL A 29 -0.75 -7.78 -1.16
CA VAL A 29 0.63 -7.42 -0.72
C VAL A 29 0.68 -6.98 0.74
N GLU A 30 1.25 -7.82 1.63
CA GLU A 30 1.39 -7.50 3.05
C GLU A 30 1.85 -6.05 3.23
N ARG A 31 1.00 -5.25 3.88
CA ARG A 31 1.26 -3.85 4.19
C ARG A 31 1.63 -3.73 5.66
N PRO A 32 2.85 -4.11 6.07
CA PRO A 32 3.26 -4.02 7.46
C PRO A 32 3.14 -2.58 7.99
N TRP A 33 3.20 -1.58 7.10
CA TRP A 33 3.05 -0.17 7.46
C TRP A 33 1.62 0.25 7.85
N THR A 34 0.58 -0.50 7.50
CA THR A 34 -0.80 -0.20 7.95
C THR A 34 -1.12 -0.81 9.32
N ALA A 35 -0.25 -1.68 9.83
CA ALA A 35 -0.40 -2.30 11.14
C ALA A 35 0.11 -1.40 12.29
N CYS A 36 0.83 -0.33 11.97
CA CYS A 36 1.36 0.61 12.93
C CYS A 36 0.39 1.77 13.19
N LYS A 37 0.41 2.30 14.42
CA LYS A 37 -0.35 3.48 14.84
C LYS A 37 0.13 4.76 14.15
N GLU A 38 1.42 4.83 13.80
CA GLU A 38 2.07 5.99 13.21
C GLU A 38 1.78 6.13 11.71
N SER A 39 1.89 7.35 11.19
CA SER A 39 1.74 7.58 9.74
C SER A 39 2.85 6.91 8.93
N MET A 40 2.58 6.55 7.67
CA MET A 40 3.55 5.90 6.79
C MET A 40 4.86 6.71 6.65
N VAL A 41 4.75 8.04 6.65
CA VAL A 41 5.90 8.95 6.56
C VAL A 41 6.74 8.91 7.85
N GLN A 42 6.10 8.88 9.02
CA GLN A 42 6.80 8.76 10.30
C GLN A 42 7.52 7.43 10.42
N GLN A 43 6.89 6.32 10.04
CA GLN A 43 7.53 5.00 10.06
C GLN A 43 8.78 4.94 9.19
N TRP A 44 8.78 5.62 8.03
CA TRP A 44 9.94 5.66 7.15
C TRP A 44 11.08 6.55 7.67
N LEU A 45 10.73 7.64 8.36
CA LEU A 45 11.70 8.63 8.85
C LEU A 45 12.29 8.28 10.22
N SER A 46 11.48 7.73 11.14
CA SER A 46 11.92 7.39 12.49
C SER A 46 12.21 5.90 12.66
N GLY A 47 11.71 5.05 11.76
CA GLY A 47 11.82 3.60 11.89
C GLY A 47 10.88 3.01 12.95
N ASP A 48 10.14 3.84 13.69
CA ASP A 48 9.28 3.38 14.77
C ASP A 48 7.95 2.84 14.24
N CYS A 49 7.59 1.65 14.69
CA CYS A 49 6.27 1.09 14.52
C CYS A 49 5.71 0.69 15.87
N THR A 50 4.77 1.48 16.39
CA THR A 50 3.94 1.03 17.51
C THR A 50 2.78 0.22 16.93
N PRO A 51 2.70 -1.10 17.17
CA PRO A 51 1.62 -1.92 16.64
C PRO A 51 0.28 -1.47 17.23
N ARG A 52 -0.76 -1.40 16.40
CA ARG A 52 -2.12 -1.13 16.88
C ARG A 52 -2.61 -2.32 17.70
N GLU A 53 -3.27 -2.09 18.84
CA GLU A 53 -3.83 -3.17 19.69
C GLU A 53 -4.58 -4.20 18.84
N GLY A 54 -4.17 -5.47 18.94
CA GLY A 54 -4.70 -6.58 18.12
C GLY A 54 -3.92 -6.91 16.84
N SER A 55 -2.90 -6.13 16.46
CA SER A 55 -2.08 -6.36 15.25
C SER A 55 -0.87 -7.24 15.54
N ARG A 56 -0.81 -8.45 14.96
CA ARG A 56 0.28 -9.44 15.17
C ARG A 56 1.35 -9.42 14.07
N ILE A 57 1.82 -8.26 13.64
CA ILE A 57 2.83 -8.18 12.57
C ILE A 57 4.20 -7.79 13.15
N LYS A 58 5.21 -8.65 12.88
CA LYS A 58 6.63 -8.30 13.07
C LYS A 58 7.10 -7.59 11.80
N ILE A 59 7.51 -6.33 11.90
CA ILE A 59 8.15 -5.64 10.78
C ILE A 59 9.56 -6.21 10.61
N GLN A 60 9.78 -6.93 9.51
CA GLN A 60 11.09 -7.42 9.04
C GLN A 60 11.96 -6.22 8.64
N GLY A 61 12.52 -5.53 9.64
CA GLY A 61 13.36 -4.35 9.40
C GLY A 61 13.79 -3.55 10.63
N GLN A 62 13.55 -4.03 11.86
CA GLN A 62 14.14 -3.45 13.07
C GLN A 62 15.02 -4.52 13.73
N ASN A 63 16.33 -4.39 13.54
CA ASN A 63 17.37 -5.00 14.39
C ASN A 63 17.66 -4.06 15.55
#